data_AF-A0A972L2W7-F1
#
_entry.id   AF-A0A972L2W7-F1
#
_cell.length_a   1.000
_cell.length_b   1.000
_cell.length_c   1.000
_cell.angle_alpha   90.00
_cell.angle_beta   90.00
_cell.angle_gamma   90.00
#
_symmetry.space_group_name_H-M   'P 1'
#
loop_
_entity.id
_entity.type
_entity.pdbx_description
1 polymer ?
#
loop_
_entity_poly.entity_id
_entity_poly.type
_entity_poly.pdbx_seq_one_letter_code
_entity_poly.pdbx_strand_id
1 'polypeptide(L)' 'MSLTKAIYEGVRRRFYPIVMISLKTILALLPLTFFSGMGAELQLPLALAVTGGLGLGTIISLYFIPIMFYFLTRKSKN' A
#
# COMPACT_ATOMS: atom_id res chain seq x y z
N MET A 1 -2.24 6.38 28.51
CA MET A 1 -1.48 6.61 27.26
C MET A 1 -2.06 7.84 26.57
N SER A 2 -1.27 8.82 26.12
CA SER A 2 -1.86 9.96 25.39
C SER A 2 -2.39 9.48 24.03
N LEU A 3 -3.53 10.04 23.60
CA LEU A 3 -4.23 9.67 22.36
C LEU A 3 -3.30 9.71 21.14
N THR A 4 -2.42 10.71 21.08
CA THR A 4 -1.39 10.87 20.04
C THR A 4 -0.43 9.69 19.98
N LYS A 5 -0.05 9.12 21.14
CA LYS A 5 0.86 7.97 21.25
C LYS A 5 0.19 6.69 20.75
N ALA A 6 -1.10 6.51 21.03
CA ALA A 6 -1.89 5.38 20.54
C ALA A 6 -2.11 5.43 19.01
N ILE A 7 -2.38 6.62 18.46
CA ILE A 7 -2.46 6.84 17.01
C ILE A 7 -1.11 6.51 16.35
N TYR A 8 -0.02 7.03 16.91
CA TYR A 8 1.32 6.82 16.36
C TYR A 8 1.73 5.34 16.36
N GLU A 9 1.45 4.60 17.44
CA GLU A 9 1.66 3.15 17.46
C GLU A 9 0.78 2.42 16.44
N GLY A 10 -0.49 2.80 16.31
CA GLY A 10 -1.41 2.20 15.34
C GLY A 10 -0.95 2.38 13.89
N VAL A 11 -0.50 3.59 13.54
CA VAL A 11 0.06 3.88 12.22
C VAL A 11 1.36 3.10 11.99
N ARG A 12 2.26 3.10 12.97
CA ARG A 12 3.54 2.39 12.87
C ARG A 12 3.36 0.87 12.68
N ARG A 13 2.37 0.26 13.33
CA ARG A 13 2.05 -1.18 13.16
C ARG A 13 1.53 -1.52 11.77
N ARG A 14 0.88 -0.59 11.07
CA ARG A 14 0.34 -0.80 9.72
C ARG A 14 1.33 -0.44 8.60
N PHE A 15 2.23 0.51 8.87
CA PHE A 15 3.24 0.96 7.92
C PHE A 15 4.14 -0.19 7.43
N TYR A 16 4.74 -0.96 8.34
CA TYR A 16 5.66 -2.03 7.95
C TYR A 16 4.99 -3.14 7.11
N PRO A 17 3.79 -3.66 7.48
CA PRO A 17 3.08 -4.63 6.65
C PRO A 17 2.71 -4.13 5.25
N ILE A 18 2.24 -2.88 5.13
CA ILE A 18 1.81 -2.30 3.84
C ILE A 18 3.01 -2.18 2.89
N VAL A 19 4.13 -1.65 3.41
CA VAL A 19 5.37 -1.54 2.64
C VAL A 19 5.89 -2.93 2.24
N MET A 20 5.89 -3.89 3.16
CA MET A 20 6.33 -5.27 2.89
C MET A 20 5.55 -5.92 1.75
N ILE A 21 4.22 -5.85 1.77
CA ILE A 21 3.38 -6.46 0.74
C ILE A 21 3.61 -5.77 -0.60
N SER A 22 3.71 -4.43 -0.60
CA SER A 22 3.97 -3.64 -1.80
C SER A 22 5.28 -4.06 -2.45
N LEU A 23 6.34 -4.14 -1.64
CA LEU A 23 7.67 -4.52 -2.11
C LEU A 23 7.69 -5.96 -2.64
N LYS A 24 7.07 -6.90 -1.92
CA LYS A 24 6.97 -8.30 -2.33
C LYS A 24 6.29 -8.44 -3.68
N THR A 25 5.18 -7.76 -3.90
CA THR A 25 4.43 -7.84 -5.16
C THR A 25 5.19 -7.20 -6.31
N ILE A 26 5.81 -6.04 -6.10
CA ILE A 26 6.66 -5.40 -7.13
C ILE A 26 7.78 -6.36 -7.52
N LEU A 27 8.50 -6.92 -6.55
CA LEU A 27 9.60 -7.87 -6.83
C LEU A 27 9.12 -9.16 -7.51
N ALA A 28 7.91 -9.63 -7.20
CA ALA A 28 7.33 -10.82 -7.83
C ALA A 28 6.90 -10.57 -9.29
N LEU A 29 6.42 -9.37 -9.59
CA LEU A 29 5.93 -9.01 -10.93
C LEU A 29 7.02 -8.42 -11.83
N LEU A 30 8.09 -7.87 -11.25
CA LEU A 30 9.25 -7.32 -11.96
C LEU A 30 9.84 -8.30 -12.99
N PRO A 31 10.10 -9.59 -12.70
CA PRO A 31 10.64 -10.51 -13.71
C PRO A 31 9.65 -10.83 -14.83
N LEU A 32 8.33 -10.78 -14.56
CA LEU A 32 7.30 -11.04 -15.57
C LEU A 32 7.29 -10.00 -16.69
N THR A 33 7.75 -8.77 -16.42
CA THR A 33 7.86 -7.73 -17.46
C THR A 33 9.04 -7.96 -18.42
N PHE A 34 10.04 -8.76 -18.02
CA PHE A 34 11.19 -9.08 -18.87
C PHE A 34 11.03 -10.39 -19.64
N PHE A 35 10.09 -11.26 -19.22
CA PHE A 35 9.83 -12.52 -19.90
C PHE A 35 8.99 -12.29 -21.17
N SER A 36 9.55 -12.70 -22.31
CA SER A 36 8.86 -12.71 -23.61
C SER A 36 8.71 -14.16 -24.06
N GLY A 37 7.48 -14.67 -24.11
CA GLY A 37 7.18 -16.07 -24.44
C GLY A 37 5.67 -16.33 -24.57
N MET A 38 5.28 -17.56 -24.93
CA MET A 38 3.86 -17.93 -25.02
C MET A 38 3.13 -17.68 -23.69
N GLY A 39 2.10 -16.84 -23.72
CA GLY A 39 1.35 -16.42 -22.53
C GLY A 39 1.76 -15.05 -21.95
N ALA A 40 2.88 -14.47 -22.39
CA ALA A 40 3.32 -13.14 -21.95
C ALA A 40 2.35 -12.03 -22.38
N GLU A 41 1.70 -12.18 -23.54
CA GLU A 41 0.67 -11.28 -24.08
C GLU A 41 -0.47 -10.99 -23.08
N LEU A 42 -0.81 -11.97 -22.24
CA LEU A 42 -1.86 -11.84 -21.23
C LEU A 42 -1.31 -11.47 -19.84
N GLN A 43 -0.10 -11.94 -19.50
CA GLN A 43 0.50 -11.69 -18.18
C GLN A 43 1.08 -10.29 -18.05
N LEU A 44 1.63 -9.72 -19.12
CA LEU A 44 2.21 -8.38 -19.13
C LEU A 44 1.19 -7.29 -18.74
N PRO A 45 0.01 -7.17 -19.39
CA PRO A 45 -0.99 -6.17 -19.00
C PRO A 45 -1.53 -6.41 -17.59
N LEU A 46 -1.68 -7.67 -17.15
CA LEU A 46 -2.11 -7.99 -15.79
C LEU A 46 -1.07 -7.55 -14.74
N ALA A 47 0.20 -7.85 -14.97
CA ALA A 47 1.30 -7.48 -14.09
C ALA A 47 1.42 -5.95 -13.97
N LEU A 48 1.28 -5.22 -15.08
CA LEU A 48 1.27 -3.76 -15.09
C LEU A 48 0.06 -3.18 -14.35
N ALA A 49 -1.14 -3.71 -14.58
CA ALA A 49 -2.36 -3.26 -13.91
C ALA A 49 -2.29 -3.47 -12.39
N VAL A 50 -1.82 -4.64 -11.94
CA VAL A 50 -1.66 -4.95 -10.52
C VAL A 50 -0.57 -4.07 -9.89
N THR A 51 0.57 -3.92 -10.56
CA THR A 51 1.68 -3.09 -10.03
C THR A 51 1.27 -1.62 -9.90
N GLY A 52 0.59 -1.07 -10.92
CA GLY A 52 0.08 0.30 -10.90
C GLY A 52 -1.02 0.51 -9.85
N GLY A 53 -1.99 -0.42 -9.77
CA GLY A 53 -3.06 -0.38 -8.79
C GLY A 53 -2.55 -0.51 -7.36
N LEU A 54 -1.56 -1.37 -7.12
CA LEU A 54 -0.94 -1.54 -5.82
C LEU A 54 -0.12 -0.30 -5.43
N GLY A 55 0.64 0.29 -6.35
CA GLY A 55 1.38 1.52 -6.11
C GLY A 55 0.46 2.68 -5.67
N LEU A 56 -0.62 2.91 -6.41
CA LEU A 56 -1.62 3.92 -6.05
C LEU A 56 -2.34 3.57 -4.74
N GLY A 57 -2.74 2.31 -4.57
CA GLY A 57 -3.41 1.81 -3.37
C GLY A 57 -2.55 1.96 -2.12
N THR A 58 -1.24 1.74 -2.23
CA THR A 58 -0.29 1.92 -1.13
C THR A 58 -0.10 3.38 -0.75
N ILE A 59 0.01 4.28 -1.73
CA ILE A 59 0.07 5.73 -1.46
C ILE A 59 -1.22 6.19 -0.76
N ILE A 60 -2.38 5.80 -1.27
CA ILE A 60 -3.67 6.11 -0.65
C ILE A 60 -3.72 5.52 0.75
N SER A 61 -3.38 4.26 0.95
CA SER A 61 -3.44 3.61 2.26
C SER A 61 -2.49 4.25 3.28
N LEU A 62 -1.27 4.61 2.87
CA LEU A 62 -0.27 5.22 3.75
C LEU A 62 -0.55 6.68 4.09
N TYR A 63 -1.22 7.44 3.21
CA TYR A 63 -1.52 8.86 3.45
C TYR A 63 -2.98 9.09 3.87
N PHE A 64 -3.93 8.54 3.14
CA PHE A 64 -5.37 8.75 3.34
C PHE A 64 -5.85 8.20 4.68
N ILE A 65 -5.42 6.99 5.07
CA ILE A 65 -5.83 6.37 6.34
C ILE A 65 -5.36 7.18 7.56
N PRO A 66 -4.07 7.56 7.72
CA PRO A 66 -3.65 8.34 8.87
C PRO A 66 -4.26 9.75 8.88
N ILE A 67 -4.44 10.38 7.71
CA ILE A 67 -5.13 11.67 7.61
C ILE A 67 -6.57 11.55 8.10
N MET A 68 -7.32 10.56 7.60
CA MET A 68 -8.70 10.31 8.06
C MET A 68 -8.76 9.99 9.55
N PHE A 69 -7.81 9.18 10.05
CA PHE A 69 -7.75 8.85 11.46
C PHE A 69 -7.49 10.09 12.33
N TYR A 70 -6.59 10.98 11.89
CA TYR A 70 -6.32 12.25 12.56
C TYR A 70 -7.58 13.14 12.59
N PHE A 71 -8.29 13.28 11.47
CA PHE A 71 -9.53 14.07 11.42
C PHE A 71 -10.63 13.49 12.31
N LEU A 72 -10.85 12.17 12.27
CA LEU A 72 -11.87 11.51 13.07
C LEU A 72 -11.57 11.61 14.57
N THR A 73 -10.30 11.43 14.94
CA THR A 73 -9.85 11.55 16.34
C THR A 73 -9.91 12.99 16.84
N ARG A 74 -9.63 13.98 15.98
CA ARG A 74 -9.79 15.40 16.31
C ARG A 74 -11.26 15.78 16.51
N LYS A 75 -12.17 15.21 15.71
CA LYS A 75 -13.61 15.47 15.81
C LYS A 75 -14.23 14.88 17.09
N SER A 76 -13.70 13.76 17.60
CA SER A 76 -14.15 13.16 18.88
C SER A 76 -13.78 13.99 20.13
N LYS A 77 -12.95 15.02 20.00
CA LYS A 77 -12.50 15.87 21.12
C LYS A 77 -13.25 17.23 21.19
N ASN A 78 -14.09 17.54 20.20
CA ASN A 78 -15.08 18.64 20.24
C ASN A 78 -16.46 18.07 20.49
#